data_AF-A0A1F4FYC6-F1
#
_entry.id   AF-A0A1F4FYC6-F1
#
_cell.length_a   1.000
_cell.length_b   1.000
_cell.length_c   1.000
_cell.angle_alpha   90.00
_cell.angle_beta   90.00
_cell.angle_gamma   90.00
#
_symmetry.space_group_name_H-M   'P 1'
#
loop_
_entity.id
_entity.type
_entity.pdbx_description
1 polymer ?
#
loop_
_entity_poly.entity_id
_entity_poly.type
_entity_poly.pdbx_seq_one_letter_code
_entity_poly.pdbx_strand_id
1 'polypeptide(L)' 'MDLAKKPKPSGVCSVCSAPTNRREALNHRCSLVVNGRRCSGTIKSAVNALWDECESCHASGMVGTQECTECAGFGWRLYA' A
#
# COMPACT_ATOMS: atom_id res chain seq x y z
N MET A 1 2.63 22.88 7.62
CA MET A 1 2.17 22.60 6.25
C MET A 1 1.54 21.23 6.30
N ASP A 2 0.21 21.16 6.29
CA ASP A 2 -0.48 19.88 6.21
C ASP A 2 -0.33 19.34 4.79
N LEU A 3 0.37 18.21 4.64
CA LEU A 3 0.45 17.55 3.35
C LEU A 3 -0.92 16.99 2.98
N ALA A 4 -1.31 17.15 1.71
CA ALA A 4 -2.56 16.60 1.21
C ALA A 4 -2.58 15.07 1.37
N LYS A 5 -3.73 14.54 1.80
CA LYS A 5 -3.93 13.09 1.93
C LYS A 5 -3.86 12.40 0.58
N LYS A 6 -3.13 11.29 0.50
CA LYS A 6 -3.10 10.43 -0.69
C LYS A 6 -4.41 9.66 -0.82
N PRO A 7 -4.82 9.30 -2.06
CA PRO A 7 -5.93 8.36 -2.25
C PRO A 7 -5.59 6.99 -1.66
N LYS A 8 -6.63 6.24 -1.26
CA LYS A 8 -6.49 4.85 -0.83
C LYS A 8 -5.90 4.00 -1.98
N PRO A 9 -5.05 3.00 -1.67
CA PRO A 9 -4.47 2.14 -2.69
C PRO A 9 -5.52 1.44 -3.55
N SER A 10 -5.22 1.33 -4.86
CA SER A 10 -6.15 0.74 -5.85
C SER A 10 -6.11 -0.78 -5.86
N GLY A 11 -5.01 -1.39 -5.41
CA GLY A 11 -4.86 -2.82 -5.30
C GLY A 11 -4.06 -3.27 -4.09
N VAL A 12 -4.22 -4.54 -3.75
CA VAL A 12 -3.52 -5.19 -2.64
C VAL A 12 -3.20 -6.64 -2.97
N CYS A 13 -2.01 -7.12 -2.59
CA CYS A 13 -1.66 -8.52 -2.79
C CYS A 13 -2.48 -9.43 -1.87
N SER A 14 -3.05 -10.50 -2.42
CA SER A 14 -3.84 -11.48 -1.65
C SER A 14 -3.04 -12.36 -0.69
N VAL A 15 -1.72 -12.21 -0.61
CA VAL A 15 -0.84 -13.04 0.22
C VAL A 15 0.03 -12.18 1.13
N CYS A 16 0.83 -11.27 0.57
CA CYS A 16 1.71 -10.42 1.38
C CYS A 16 1.08 -9.10 1.80
N SER A 17 -0.20 -8.87 1.47
CA SER A 17 -0.95 -7.64 1.80
C SER A 17 -0.32 -6.34 1.29
N ALA A 18 0.65 -6.41 0.39
CA ALA A 18 1.32 -5.22 -0.12
C ALA A 18 0.37 -4.37 -0.97
N PRO A 19 0.22 -3.07 -0.66
CA PRO A 19 -0.58 -2.14 -1.45
C PRO A 19 0.09 -1.81 -2.79
N THR A 20 -0.71 -1.37 -3.75
CA THR A 20 -0.23 -0.77 -5.00
C THR A 20 -1.22 0.27 -5.52
N ASN A 21 -0.68 1.28 -6.21
CA ASN A 21 -1.46 2.25 -6.98
C ASN A 21 -1.45 1.93 -8.48
N ARG A 22 -0.61 0.99 -8.91
CA ARG A 22 -0.46 0.56 -10.31
C ARG A 22 -1.64 -0.29 -10.74
N ARG A 23 -2.52 0.29 -11.56
CA ARG A 23 -3.73 -0.39 -12.07
C ARG A 23 -3.38 -1.54 -12.99
N GLU A 24 -2.28 -1.42 -13.73
CA GLU A 24 -1.72 -2.45 -14.59
C GLU A 24 -1.19 -3.66 -13.81
N ALA A 25 -1.01 -3.55 -12.49
CA ALA A 25 -0.63 -4.69 -11.66
C ALA A 25 -1.84 -5.55 -11.25
N LEU A 26 -3.07 -5.02 -11.37
CA LEU A 26 -4.28 -5.74 -10.98
C LEU A 26 -4.43 -7.04 -11.78
N ASN A 27 -4.83 -8.10 -11.10
CA ASN A 27 -4.95 -9.47 -11.63
C ASN A 27 -3.62 -10.10 -12.08
N HIS A 28 -2.49 -9.43 -11.88
CA HIS A 28 -1.15 -9.99 -12.12
C HIS A 28 -0.50 -10.47 -10.82
N ARG A 29 0.45 -11.38 -10.97
CA ARG A 29 1.26 -11.89 -9.86
C ARG A 29 2.09 -10.77 -9.23
N CYS A 30 2.05 -10.68 -7.90
CA CYS A 30 2.83 -9.73 -7.14
C CYS A 30 4.32 -9.77 -7.52
N SER A 31 4.92 -8.59 -7.68
CA SER A 31 6.34 -8.44 -8.04
C SER A 31 7.28 -8.42 -6.84
N LEU A 32 6.76 -8.32 -5.62
CA LEU A 32 7.59 -8.25 -4.43
C LEU A 32 8.28 -9.58 -4.13
N VAL A 33 9.50 -9.47 -3.60
CA VAL A 33 10.25 -10.59 -3.03
C VAL A 33 10.01 -10.57 -1.52
N VAL A 34 9.50 -11.66 -0.99
CA VAL A 34 9.23 -11.87 0.44
C VAL A 34 10.00 -13.11 0.86
N ASN A 35 10.82 -13.01 1.91
CA ASN A 35 11.68 -14.10 2.39
C ASN A 35 12.55 -14.73 1.27
N GLY A 36 13.16 -13.88 0.44
CA GLY A 36 14.06 -14.31 -0.64
C GLY A 36 13.37 -14.96 -1.84
N ARG A 37 12.04 -15.03 -1.88
CA ARG A 37 11.28 -15.60 -3.00
C ARG A 37 10.23 -14.61 -3.52
N ARG A 38 9.97 -14.62 -4.83
CA ARG A 38 8.88 -13.81 -5.39
C ARG A 38 7.54 -14.28 -4.80
N CYS A 39 6.77 -13.33 -4.28
CA CYS A 39 5.46 -13.56 -3.69
C CYS A 39 4.57 -14.38 -4.64
N SER A 40 3.86 -15.37 -4.08
CA SER A 40 2.93 -16.23 -4.81
C SER A 40 1.55 -15.60 -5.00
N GLY A 41 1.26 -14.49 -4.32
CA GLY A 41 -0.02 -13.83 -4.39
C GLY A 41 -0.27 -13.05 -5.68
N THR A 42 -1.54 -12.77 -5.92
CA THR A 42 -2.02 -11.94 -7.03
C THR A 42 -2.48 -10.61 -6.47
N ILE A 43 -2.23 -9.52 -7.19
CA ILE A 43 -2.78 -8.21 -6.81
C ILE A 43 -4.27 -8.21 -7.16
N LYS A 44 -5.12 -8.02 -6.14
CA LYS A 44 -6.56 -7.86 -6.30
C LYS A 44 -6.94 -6.39 -6.21
N SER A 45 -8.09 -6.04 -6.78
CA SER A 45 -8.70 -4.72 -6.57
C SER A 45 -8.95 -4.50 -5.08
N ALA A 46 -8.61 -3.32 -4.57
CA ALA A 46 -8.77 -2.96 -3.16
C ALA A 46 -9.96 -2.03 -2.90
N VAL A 47 -10.93 -1.96 -3.83
CA VAL A 47 -12.12 -1.10 -3.71
C VAL A 47 -12.93 -1.42 -2.43
N ASN A 48 -13.00 -2.70 -2.05
CA ASN A 48 -13.70 -3.16 -0.85
C ASN A 48 -12.74 -3.46 0.32
N ALA A 49 -11.46 -3.09 0.21
CA ALA A 49 -10.52 -3.29 1.30
C ALA A 49 -10.74 -2.21 2.36
N LEU A 50 -10.61 -2.61 3.62
CA LEU A 50 -10.58 -1.69 4.74
C LEU A 50 -9.17 -1.12 4.87
N TRP A 51 -9.07 0.21 4.83
CA TRP A 51 -7.81 0.95 4.90
C TRP A 51 -7.84 1.85 6.11
N ASP A 52 -6.86 1.66 6.99
CA ASP A 52 -6.58 2.58 8.08
C ASP A 52 -5.67 3.69 7.61
N GLU A 53 -5.97 4.89 8.06
CA GLU A 53 -5.04 6.01 7.94
C GLU A 53 -3.77 5.68 8.73
N CYS A 54 -2.60 5.85 8.10
CA CYS A 54 -1.33 5.71 8.81
C CYS A 54 -1.17 6.89 9.77
N GLU A 55 -1.18 6.61 11.07
CA GLU A 55 -1.12 7.62 12.13
C GLU A 55 0.16 8.46 12.05
N SER A 56 1.30 7.86 11.73
CA SER A 56 2.59 8.55 11.67
C SER A 56 2.69 9.61 10.58
N CYS A 57 1.91 9.49 9.50
CA CYS A 57 1.94 10.46 8.40
C CYS A 57 0.58 11.06 8.04
N HIS A 58 -0.49 10.71 8.76
CA HIS A 58 -1.86 11.17 8.53
C HIS A 58 -2.29 11.08 7.05
N ALA A 59 -2.07 9.92 6.44
CA ALA A 59 -2.32 9.64 5.02
C ALA A 59 -1.53 10.47 3.99
N SER A 60 -0.57 11.29 4.39
CA SER A 60 0.29 11.99 3.43
C SER A 60 1.32 11.07 2.76
N GLY A 61 1.68 9.96 3.42
CA GLY A 61 2.78 9.09 3.02
C GLY A 61 4.17 9.67 3.31
N MET A 62 4.26 10.81 4.03
CA MET A 62 5.53 11.48 4.34
C MET A 62 5.60 11.85 5.82
N VAL A 63 6.79 11.79 6.40
CA VAL A 63 7.11 12.38 7.71
C VAL A 63 8.16 13.45 7.49
N GLY A 64 7.74 14.72 7.54
CA GLY A 64 8.56 15.83 7.09
C GLY A 64 8.85 15.73 5.58
N THR A 65 10.11 15.58 5.21
CA THR A 65 10.56 15.43 3.81
C THR A 65 10.88 13.99 3.42
N GLN A 66 10.73 13.03 4.33
CA GLN A 66 11.05 11.62 4.09
C GLN A 66 9.79 10.80 3.86
N GLU A 67 9.92 9.73 3.06
CA GLU A 67 8.86 8.75 2.90
C GLU A 67 8.55 8.08 4.24
N CYS A 68 7.26 7.98 4.58
CA CYS A 68 6.84 7.30 5.79
C CYS A 68 7.11 5.79 5.68
N THR A 69 8.05 5.30 6.48
CA THR A 69 8.48 3.90 6.47
C THR A 69 7.39 2.94 6.97
N GLU A 70 6.53 3.38 7.89
CA GLU A 70 5.44 2.54 8.42
C GLU A 70 4.40 2.13 7.37
N CYS A 71 4.12 3.02 6.42
CA CYS A 71 3.18 2.76 5.33
C CYS A 71 3.87 2.64 3.97
N ALA A 72 5.21 2.57 3.94
CA ALA A 72 6.01 2.59 2.72
C ALA A 72 5.57 3.69 1.74
N GLY A 73 5.29 4.88 2.26
CA GLY A 73 4.87 6.03 1.46
C GLY A 73 3.43 6.04 0.97
N PHE A 74 2.61 5.01 1.25
CA PHE A 74 1.25 4.95 0.74
C PHE A 74 0.26 5.85 1.51
N GLY A 75 0.56 6.17 2.77
CA GLY A 75 -0.34 6.91 3.66
C GLY A 75 -1.42 6.04 4.32
N TRP A 76 -1.62 4.82 3.84
CA TRP A 76 -2.67 3.92 4.30
C TRP A 76 -2.09 2.55 4.64
N ARG A 77 -2.68 1.87 5.61
CA ARG A 77 -2.37 0.48 5.98
C ARG A 77 -3.61 -0.36 5.76
N LEU A 78 -3.43 -1.59 5.28
CA LEU A 78 -4.54 -2.52 5.17
C LEU A 78 -4.99 -2.90 6.59
N TYR A 79 -6.28 -2.72 6.89
CA TYR A 79 -6.88 -3.21 8.13
C TYR A 79 -6.92 -4.74 8.08
N ALA A 80 -6.31 -5.40 9.06
CA ALA A 80 -6.17 -6.85 9.15
C ALA A 80 -7.07 -7.42 10.25
#